data_AF-A0AAY4AA10-F1
#
_entry.id   AF-A0AAY4AA10-F1
#
_cell.length_a   1.000
_cell.length_b   1.000
_cell.length_c   1.000
_cell.angle_alpha   90.00
_cell.angle_beta   90.00
_cell.angle_gamma   90.00
#
_symmetry.space_group_name_H-M   'P 1'
#
loop_
_entity.id
_entity.type
_entity.pdbx_description
1 polymer ?
#
loop_
_entity_poly.entity_id
_entity_poly.type
_entity_poly.pdbx_seq_one_letter_code
_entity_poly.pdbx_strand_id
1 'polypeptide(L)' 'MNLKDSGVKFRDPCDDYEILECIGEGGFGQIYKARHYQTGHLAAIKIIDLRVHAQGHQA' A
#
# COMPACT_ATOMS: atom_id res chain seq x y z
N MET A 1 7.14 3.14 -23.73
CA MET A 1 6.30 2.32 -22.83
C MET A 1 5.13 3.16 -22.38
N ASN A 2 3.90 2.69 -22.58
CA ASN A 2 2.70 3.39 -22.11
C ASN A 2 2.53 3.06 -20.62
N LEU A 3 2.36 4.07 -19.75
CA LEU A 3 2.23 3.87 -18.30
C LEU A 3 1.05 2.95 -17.94
N LYS A 4 0.04 2.86 -18.82
CA LYS A 4 -1.15 2.02 -18.62
C LYS A 4 -0.84 0.51 -18.62
N ASP A 5 0.27 0.08 -19.22
CA ASP A 5 0.66 -1.34 -19.32
C ASP A 5 1.52 -1.80 -18.14
N SER A 6 1.86 -0.90 -17.21
CA SER A 6 2.77 -1.18 -16.09
C SER A 6 2.16 -2.06 -14.99
N GLY A 7 0.85 -2.32 -15.04
CA GLY A 7 0.13 -2.99 -13.95
C GLY A 7 -0.02 -2.14 -12.68
N VAL A 8 0.51 -0.89 -12.68
CA VAL A 8 0.42 0.05 -11.57
C VAL A 8 -0.82 0.92 -11.75
N LYS A 9 -1.66 0.97 -10.71
CA LYS A 9 -2.77 1.94 -10.62
C LYS A 9 -2.34 3.12 -9.74
N PHE A 10 -2.69 4.33 -10.18
CA PHE A 10 -2.39 5.58 -9.44
C PHE A 10 -3.58 6.12 -8.65
N ARG A 11 -4.57 5.25 -8.33
CA ARG A 11 -5.73 5.61 -7.50
C ARG A 11 -5.48 5.23 -6.04
N ASP A 12 -6.23 5.82 -5.12
CA ASP A 12 -6.16 5.46 -3.71
C ASP A 12 -6.68 4.03 -3.51
N PRO A 13 -5.87 3.10 -2.97
CA PRO A 13 -6.32 1.74 -2.66
C PRO A 13 -7.50 1.71 -1.67
N CYS A 14 -7.67 2.75 -0.84
CA CYS A 14 -8.79 2.86 0.10
C CYS A 14 -10.14 3.00 -0.60
N ASP A 15 -10.17 3.35 -1.90
CA ASP A 15 -11.41 3.37 -2.68
C ASP A 15 -11.95 1.95 -2.96
N ASP A 16 -11.05 0.96 -3.03
CA ASP A 16 -11.39 -0.43 -3.36
C ASP A 16 -11.40 -1.34 -2.13
N TYR A 17 -10.66 -0.98 -1.08
CA TYR A 17 -10.39 -1.85 0.07
C TYR A 17 -10.65 -1.17 1.41
N GLU A 18 -11.31 -1.90 2.30
CA GLU A 18 -11.38 -1.62 3.73
C GLU A 18 -10.12 -2.11 4.42
N ILE A 19 -9.38 -1.23 5.10
CA ILE A 19 -8.24 -1.60 5.95
C ILE A 19 -8.76 -2.13 7.29
N LEU A 20 -8.36 -3.34 7.68
CA LEU A 20 -8.88 -4.01 8.88
C LEU A 20 -7.90 -3.94 10.06
N GLU A 21 -6.81 -4.68 9.99
CA GLU A 21 -5.85 -4.84 11.09
C GLU A 21 -4.42 -4.88 10.57
N CYS A 22 -3.48 -4.34 11.34
CA CYS A 22 -2.05 -4.48 11.06
C CYS A 22 -1.65 -5.93 11.39
N ILE A 23 -1.04 -6.62 10.43
CA ILE A 23 -0.61 -8.01 10.55
C ILE A 23 0.91 -8.17 10.51
N GLY A 24 1.66 -7.08 10.33
CA GLY A 24 3.12 -7.10 10.38
C GLY A 24 3.75 -5.74 10.13
N GLU A 25 4.94 -5.54 10.67
CA GLU A 25 5.74 -4.33 10.52
C GLU A 25 7.15 -4.69 10.05
N GLY A 26 7.71 -3.90 9.14
CA GLY A 26 9.08 -4.05 8.67
C GLY A 26 9.73 -2.71 8.40
N GLY A 27 11.04 -2.72 8.12
CA GLY A 27 11.83 -1.48 7.95
C GLY A 27 11.39 -0.57 6.79
N PHE A 28 10.53 -1.05 5.90
CA PHE A 28 10.00 -0.29 4.75
C PHE A 28 8.52 0.03 4.87
N GLY A 29 7.89 -0.26 6.02
CA GLY A 29 6.47 0.03 6.24
C GLY A 29 5.67 -1.10 6.88
N GLN A 30 4.35 -0.93 6.89
CA GLN A 30 3.40 -1.77 7.62
C GLN A 30 2.55 -2.60 6.65
N ILE A 31 2.17 -3.81 7.08
CA ILE A 31 1.33 -4.73 6.34
C ILE A 31 -0.03 -4.81 7.02
N TYR A 32 -1.08 -4.53 6.27
CA TYR A 32 -2.45 -4.62 6.74
C TYR A 32 -3.21 -5.72 6.03
N LYS A 33 -4.06 -6.41 6.78
CA LYS A 33 -5.15 -7.19 6.21
C LYS A 33 -6.23 -6.22 5.75
N ALA A 34 -6.73 -6.43 4.54
CA ALA A 34 -7.74 -5.58 3.94
C ALA A 34 -8.82 -6.43 3.27
N ARG A 35 -10.03 -5.87 3.14
CA ARG A 35 -11.17 -6.50 2.48
C ARG A 35 -11.58 -5.69 1.27
N HIS A 36 -11.63 -6.33 0.10
CA HIS A 36 -12.16 -5.67 -1.10
C HIS A 36 -13.66 -5.43 -0.95
N TYR A 37 -14.12 -4.19 -1.10
CA TYR A 37 -15.51 -3.82 -0.80
C TYR A 37 -16.52 -4.61 -1.63
N GLN A 38 -16.25 -4.79 -2.93
CA GLN A 38 -17.23 -5.37 -3.84
C GLN A 38 -17.27 -6.91 -3.76
N THR A 39 -16.14 -7.57 -3.50
CA THR A 39 -16.05 -9.04 -3.56
C THR A 39 -15.93 -9.67 -2.19
N GLY A 40 -15.65 -8.90 -1.14
CA GLY A 40 -15.38 -9.40 0.21
C GLY A 40 -14.05 -10.16 0.35
N HIS A 41 -13.25 -10.29 -0.72
CA HIS A 41 -11.98 -11.00 -0.71
C HIS A 41 -10.97 -10.31 0.20
N LEU A 42 -10.23 -11.12 0.95
CA LEU A 42 -9.15 -10.65 1.81
C LEU A 42 -7.85 -10.53 1.01
N ALA A 43 -7.12 -9.44 1.26
CA ALA A 43 -5.82 -9.16 0.70
C ALA A 43 -4.86 -8.65 1.78
N ALA A 44 -3.55 -8.75 1.52
CA ALA A 44 -2.53 -8.06 2.30
C ALA A 44 -2.09 -6.80 1.53
N ILE A 45 -2.12 -5.65 2.20
CA ILE A 45 -1.70 -4.35 1.64
C ILE A 45 -0.46 -3.88 2.39
N LYS A 46 0.63 -3.63 1.66
CA LYS A 46 1.83 -2.99 2.21
C LYS A 46 1.75 -1.48 2.02
N ILE A 47 1.75 -0.74 3.12
CA ILE A 47 1.77 0.72 3.13
C ILE A 47 3.20 1.18 3.41
N ILE A 48 3.76 1.99 2.51
CA ILE A 48 5.10 2.55 2.61
C ILE A 48 4.96 4.06 2.87
N ASP A 49 5.43 4.53 4.03
CA ASP A 49 5.46 5.97 4.31
C ASP A 49 6.70 6.60 3.65
N LEU A 50 6.48 7.25 2.51
CA LEU A 50 7.53 7.92 1.76
C LEU A 50 8.14 9.11 2.51
N ARG A 51 7.49 9.65 3.54
CA ARG A 51 8.04 10.75 4.36
C ARG A 51 9.21 10.29 5.21
N VAL A 52 9.19 9.05 5.68
CA VAL A 52 10.24 8.45 6.50
C VAL A 52 11.51 8.19 5.68
N HIS A 53 11.37 7.95 4.37
CA HIS A 53 12.49 7.70 3.47
C HIS A 53 13.02 8.96 2.76
N ALA A 54 12.35 10.11 2.91
CA ALA A 54 12.81 11.39 2.36
C ALA A 54 13.94 12.03 3.19
N GLN A 55 14.21 11.52 4.40
CA GLN A 55 15.31 11.98 5.25
C GLN A 55 16.53 11.09 5.05
N GLY A 56 17.33 11.42 4.03
CA GLY A 56 18.61 10.76 3.76
C GLY A 56 19.64 11.72 3.18
N HIS A 57 20.72 11.93 3.95
CA HIS A 57 22.02 12.50 3.61
C HIS A 57 22.16 14.04 3.59
N GLN A 58 22.26 14.65 4.78
CA GLN A 58 23.23 15.74 4.96
C GLN A 58 24.57 15.06 5.27
N ALA A 59 25.51 15.19 4.34
CA ALA A 59 26.92 14.85 4.52
C ALA A 59 27.60 15.83 5.49
#